data_AF-A0A7J0EJR8-F1
#
_entry.id   AF-A0A7J0EJR8-F1
#
_cell.length_a   1.000
_cell.length_b   1.000
_cell.length_c   1.000
_cell.angle_alpha   90.00
_cell.angle_beta   90.00
_cell.angle_gamma   90.00
#
_symmetry.space_group_name_H-M   'P 1'
#
loop_
_entity.id
_entity.type
_entity.pdbx_description
1 polymer ?
#
loop_
_entity_poly.entity_id
_entity_poly.type
_entity_poly.pdbx_seq_one_letter_code
_entity_poly.pdbx_strand_id
1 'polypeptide(L)'
;MAFSADRKNRAKKVEGQPSKNLMAERRRRKRLNDRLLMLRSIVPKISKMDRTSILGDTIDYMKELLEKVQNLREENTNAGMNQVNLMGNFKELKPNDVLVRNSPKGVQQRTIISSQDIKQALFRNAGYGGRCL
;
A
#
# COMPACT_ATOMS: atom_id res chain seq x y z
N MET A 1 -28.79 33.79 39.88
CA MET A 1 -27.40 33.27 39.82
C MET A 1 -27.44 31.77 39.97
N ALA A 2 -26.98 31.01 38.97
CA ALA A 2 -26.31 29.70 39.10
C ALA A 2 -26.14 29.08 37.70
N PHE A 3 -24.95 29.19 37.12
CA PHE A 3 -24.55 28.37 35.97
C PHE A 3 -23.76 27.18 36.52
N SER A 4 -24.35 25.99 36.45
CA SER A 4 -23.65 24.73 36.72
C SER A 4 -22.70 24.42 35.57
N ALA A 5 -21.39 24.51 35.84
CA ALA A 5 -20.35 24.18 34.88
C ALA A 5 -20.06 22.67 34.90
N ASP A 6 -20.48 21.96 33.86
CA ASP A 6 -20.07 20.59 33.57
C ASP A 6 -18.55 20.54 33.34
N ARG A 7 -17.82 20.01 34.33
CA ARG A 7 -16.37 19.74 34.22
C ARG A 7 -16.14 18.48 33.38
N LYS A 8 -16.01 18.67 32.07
CA LYS A 8 -15.61 17.60 31.14
C LYS A 8 -14.16 17.18 31.40
N ASN A 9 -14.02 16.05 32.06
CA ASN A 9 -12.79 15.38 32.45
C ASN A 9 -11.89 15.15 31.21
N ARG A 10 -10.80 15.93 31.07
CA ARG A 10 -9.84 15.80 29.97
C ARG A 10 -8.81 14.74 30.36
N ALA A 11 -8.93 13.56 29.75
CA ALA A 11 -7.94 12.50 29.80
C ALA A 11 -6.54 13.08 29.48
N LYS A 12 -5.69 13.14 30.50
CA LYS A 12 -4.27 13.48 30.37
C LYS A 12 -3.67 12.46 29.39
N LYS A 13 -3.13 12.92 28.26
CA LYS A 13 -2.31 12.06 27.39
C LYS A 13 -1.15 11.56 28.24
N VAL A 14 -1.14 10.26 28.52
CA VAL A 14 -0.04 9.59 29.23
C VAL A 14 1.19 9.67 28.32
N GLU A 15 2.20 10.39 28.80
CA GLU A 15 3.51 10.43 28.20
C GLU A 15 4.04 8.98 28.09
N GLY A 16 4.30 8.53 26.87
CA GLY A 16 4.68 7.13 26.58
C GLY A 16 3.67 6.32 25.76
N GLN A 17 2.43 6.81 25.56
CA GLN A 17 1.50 6.12 24.65
C GLN A 17 1.81 6.44 23.18
N PRO A 18 2.15 5.43 22.36
CA PRO A 18 2.47 5.63 20.95
C PRO A 18 1.27 6.19 20.19
N SER A 19 1.53 7.15 19.31
CA SER A 19 0.45 7.83 18.57
C SER A 19 -0.31 6.84 17.66
N LYS A 20 -1.59 7.13 17.41
CA LYS A 20 -2.43 6.33 16.50
C LYS A 20 -1.79 6.20 15.10
N ASN A 21 -1.16 7.27 14.61
CA ASN A 21 -0.45 7.28 13.33
C ASN A 21 0.77 6.34 13.36
N LEU A 22 1.60 6.38 14.42
CA LEU A 22 2.73 5.47 14.60
C LEU A 22 2.29 4.00 14.58
N MET A 23 1.18 3.69 15.26
CA MET A 23 0.62 2.33 15.27
C MET A 23 0.08 1.90 13.91
N ALA A 24 -0.54 2.81 13.16
CA ALA A 24 -0.99 2.54 11.80
C ALA A 24 0.19 2.22 10.86
N GLU A 25 1.26 3.02 10.91
CA GLU A 25 2.45 2.80 10.08
C GLU A 25 3.18 1.50 10.46
N ARG A 26 3.28 1.18 11.76
CA ARG A 26 3.85 -0.10 12.21
C ARG A 26 3.09 -1.29 11.62
N ARG A 27 1.75 -1.26 11.64
CA ARG A 27 0.90 -2.31 11.03
C ARG A 27 1.10 -2.38 9.51
N ARG A 28 1.21 -1.24 8.82
CA ARG A 28 1.49 -1.18 7.39
C ARG A 28 2.83 -1.86 7.06
N ARG A 29 3.89 -1.52 7.78
CA ARG A 29 5.23 -2.12 7.58
C ARG A 29 5.23 -3.62 7.88
N LYS A 30 4.54 -4.06 8.93
CA LYS A 30 4.39 -5.49 9.25
C LYS A 30 3.77 -6.26 8.08
N ARG A 31 2.62 -5.81 7.57
CA ARG A 31 1.94 -6.45 6.43
C ARG A 31 2.81 -6.52 5.18
N LEU A 32 3.60 -5.47 4.91
CA LEU A 32 4.52 -5.47 3.77
C LEU A 32 5.62 -6.52 3.93
N ASN A 33 6.22 -6.60 5.12
CA ASN A 33 7.24 -7.60 5.42
C ASN A 33 6.68 -9.03 5.38
N ASP A 34 5.48 -9.26 5.92
CA ASP A 34 4.84 -10.59 5.91
C ASP A 34 4.64 -11.07 4.46
N ARG A 35 4.19 -10.19 3.56
CA ARG A 35 4.04 -10.49 2.12
C ARG A 35 5.38 -10.75 1.44
N LEU A 36 6.42 -10.01 1.80
CA LEU A 36 7.75 -10.22 1.24
C LEU A 36 8.36 -11.56 1.66
N LEU A 37 8.16 -11.97 2.92
CA LEU A 37 8.59 -13.28 3.41
C LEU A 37 7.78 -14.43 2.79
N MET A 38 6.48 -14.22 2.55
CA MET A 38 5.67 -15.16 1.79
C MET A 38 6.19 -15.32 0.35
N LEU A 39 6.48 -14.20 -0.34
CA LEU A 39 7.08 -14.22 -1.67
C LEU A 39 8.40 -15.00 -1.68
N ARG A 40 9.23 -14.80 -0.65
CA ARG A 40 10.45 -15.58 -0.45
C ARG A 40 10.15 -17.09 -0.38
N SER A 41 9.16 -17.52 0.40
CA SER A 41 8.89 -18.96 0.56
C SER A 41 8.46 -19.69 -0.72
N ILE A 42 7.92 -18.99 -1.72
CA ILE A 42 7.44 -19.59 -2.96
C ILE A 42 8.48 -19.60 -4.09
N VAL A 43 9.55 -18.80 -3.97
CA VAL A 43 10.59 -18.70 -5.00
C VAL A 43 11.71 -19.71 -4.67
N PRO A 44 12.01 -20.68 -5.55
CA PRO A 44 12.97 -21.74 -5.25
C PRO A 44 14.44 -21.28 -5.27
N LYS A 45 14.75 -20.21 -6.02
CA LYS A 45 16.12 -19.68 -6.19
C LYS A 45 16.27 -18.36 -5.45
N ILE A 46 16.63 -18.40 -4.17
CA ILE A 46 16.88 -17.17 -3.42
C ILE A 46 18.35 -17.03 -3.09
N SER A 47 18.99 -16.07 -3.76
CA SER A 47 20.41 -15.79 -3.62
C SER A 47 20.73 -15.17 -2.26
N LYS A 48 19.89 -14.23 -1.80
CA LYS A 48 20.14 -13.46 -0.57
C LYS A 48 18.88 -13.11 0.21
N MET A 49 19.06 -12.61 1.43
CA MET A 49 17.98 -12.24 2.36
C MET A 49 17.53 -10.79 2.27
N ASP A 50 18.22 -9.97 1.49
CA ASP A 50 17.86 -8.58 1.28
C ASP A 50 16.64 -8.44 0.36
N ARG A 51 15.91 -7.33 0.55
CA ARG A 51 14.65 -7.09 -0.17
C ARG A 51 14.85 -6.99 -1.68
N THR A 52 15.97 -6.42 -2.10
CA THR A 52 16.29 -6.22 -3.52
C THR A 52 16.54 -7.54 -4.22
N SER A 53 17.34 -8.44 -3.63
CA SER A 53 17.57 -9.77 -4.16
C SER A 53 16.29 -10.60 -4.17
N ILE A 54 15.46 -10.57 -3.12
CA ILE A 54 14.16 -11.30 -3.14
C ILE A 54 13.31 -10.88 -4.34
N LEU A 55 13.23 -9.57 -4.64
CA LEU A 55 12.46 -9.08 -5.78
C LEU A 55 13.11 -9.42 -7.12
N GLY A 56 14.44 -9.31 -7.24
CA GLY A 56 15.18 -9.68 -8.45
C GLY A 56 15.02 -11.16 -8.79
N ASP A 57 15.26 -12.02 -7.80
CA ASP A 57 15.13 -13.48 -7.92
C ASP A 57 13.69 -13.88 -8.31
N THR A 58 12.68 -13.18 -7.78
CA THR A 58 11.28 -13.39 -8.16
C THR A 58 11.05 -13.07 -9.64
N ILE A 59 11.58 -11.95 -10.13
CA ILE A 59 11.42 -11.53 -11.52
C ILE A 59 12.06 -12.55 -12.47
N ASP A 60 13.25 -13.02 -12.14
CA ASP A 60 13.95 -14.00 -12.97
C ASP A 60 13.24 -15.36 -12.97
N TYR A 61 12.71 -15.79 -11.82
CA TYR A 61 11.88 -17.00 -11.77
C TYR A 61 10.60 -16.87 -12.61
N MET A 62 9.94 -15.70 -12.61
CA MET A 62 8.77 -15.47 -13.46
C MET A 62 9.12 -15.56 -14.95
N LYS A 63 10.26 -15.01 -15.38
CA LYS A 63 10.71 -15.12 -16.78
C LYS A 63 10.96 -16.58 -17.17
N GLU A 64 11.66 -17.34 -16.32
CA GLU A 64 11.91 -18.77 -16.54
C GLU A 64 10.60 -19.56 -16.67
N LEU A 65 9.59 -19.26 -15.85
CA LEU A 65 8.28 -19.90 -15.95
C LEU A 65 7.56 -19.56 -17.26
N LEU A 66 7.63 -18.32 -17.72
CA LEU A 66 7.03 -17.91 -19.00
C LEU A 66 7.68 -18.62 -20.18
N GLU A 67 9.01 -18.73 -20.19
CA GLU A 67 9.76 -19.48 -21.21
C GLU A 67 9.39 -20.97 -21.20
N LYS A 68 9.29 -21.59 -20.02
CA LYS A 68 8.84 -22.99 -19.90
C LYS A 68 7.43 -23.19 -20.45
N VAL A 69 6.50 -22.29 -20.15
CA VAL A 69 5.14 -22.35 -20.68
C VAL A 69 5.13 -22.19 -22.20
N GLN A 70 5.98 -21.31 -22.75
CA GLN A 70 6.12 -21.15 -24.19
C GLN A 70 6.67 -22.42 -24.85
N ASN A 71 7.78 -22.97 -24.35
CA ASN A 71 8.39 -24.19 -24.90
C ASN A 71 7.42 -25.37 -24.84
N LEU A 72 6.71 -25.55 -23.71
CA LEU A 72 5.67 -26.59 -23.59
C LEU A 72 4.52 -26.37 -24.58
N ARG A 73 4.13 -25.12 -24.85
CA ARG A 73 3.11 -24.85 -25.89
C ARG A 73 3.63 -25.19 -27.27
N GLU A 74 4.86 -24.84 -27.60
CA GLU A 74 5.48 -25.15 -28.89
C GLU A 74 5.59 -26.67 -29.12
N GLU A 75 6.04 -27.42 -28.11
CA GLU A 75 6.06 -28.89 -28.11
C GLU A 75 4.66 -29.49 -28.28
N ASN A 76 3.65 -28.99 -27.56
CA ASN A 76 2.27 -29.47 -27.68
C ASN A 76 1.63 -29.06 -29.02
N THR A 77 1.94 -27.88 -29.58
CA THR A 77 1.45 -27.48 -30.91
C THR A 77 2.04 -28.34 -32.02
N ASN A 78 3.26 -28.84 -31.84
CA ASN A 78 3.86 -29.82 -32.75
C ASN A 78 3.24 -31.22 -32.58
N ALA A 79 2.56 -31.49 -31.46
CA ALA A 79 1.98 -32.81 -31.12
C ALA A 79 0.45 -32.91 -31.20
N GLY A 80 -0.31 -31.80 -31.25
CA GLY A 80 -1.77 -31.89 -31.34
C GLY A 80 -2.50 -30.54 -31.26
N MET A 81 -3.36 -30.32 -32.25
CA MET A 81 -4.33 -29.22 -32.29
C MET A 81 -5.18 -29.15 -31.00
N ASN A 82 -5.31 -27.96 -30.40
CA ASN A 82 -6.58 -27.33 -29.99
C ASN A 82 -6.31 -26.11 -29.09
N GLN A 83 -6.56 -24.93 -29.66
CA GLN A 83 -6.40 -23.65 -29.01
C GLN A 83 -7.47 -23.45 -27.92
N VAL A 84 -7.05 -23.19 -26.69
CA VAL A 84 -7.81 -22.31 -25.79
C VAL A 84 -7.00 -21.04 -25.57
N ASN A 85 -7.49 -20.00 -26.22
CA ASN A 85 -6.94 -18.65 -26.22
C ASN A 85 -7.04 -18.04 -24.80
N LEU A 86 -5.99 -18.16 -23.99
CA LEU A 86 -5.82 -17.39 -22.74
C LEU A 86 -4.74 -16.32 -22.88
N MET A 87 -4.53 -15.81 -24.09
CA MET A 87 -3.41 -14.91 -24.41
C MET A 87 -3.86 -13.47 -24.78
N GLY A 88 -5.08 -13.09 -24.40
CA GLY A 88 -5.65 -11.77 -24.72
C GLY A 88 -5.30 -10.62 -23.79
N ASN A 89 -4.69 -10.85 -22.61
CA ASN A 89 -4.68 -9.82 -21.56
C ASN A 89 -3.30 -9.33 -21.08
N PHE A 90 -2.18 -9.74 -21.70
CA PHE A 90 -0.84 -9.36 -21.20
C PHE A 90 0.01 -8.50 -22.14
N LYS A 91 -0.45 -8.20 -23.37
CA LYS A 91 0.37 -7.44 -24.34
C LYS A 91 0.19 -5.92 -24.33
N GLU A 92 -0.54 -5.32 -23.39
CA GLU A 92 -0.58 -3.86 -23.30
C GLU A 92 -0.66 -3.34 -21.87
N LEU A 93 0.48 -3.31 -21.20
CA LEU A 93 0.76 -2.27 -20.23
C LEU A 93 1.98 -1.49 -20.73
N LYS A 94 1.69 -0.40 -21.45
CA LYS A 94 2.64 0.68 -21.69
C LYS A 94 3.27 1.08 -20.35
N PRO A 95 4.58 1.35 -20.26
CA PRO A 95 5.23 1.71 -18.99
C PRO A 95 4.79 3.05 -18.37
N ASN A 96 3.80 3.77 -18.92
CA ASN A 96 3.55 5.18 -18.55
C ASN A 96 2.11 5.60 -18.26
N ASP A 97 1.10 4.72 -18.21
CA ASP A 97 -0.28 5.13 -17.88
C ASP A 97 -0.94 4.24 -16.81
N VAL A 98 -0.39 4.25 -15.59
CA VAL A 98 -1.18 3.92 -14.39
C VAL A 98 -1.22 5.15 -13.50
N LEU A 99 -2.12 6.06 -13.87
CA LEU A 99 -2.74 6.95 -12.91
C LEU A 99 -3.47 6.07 -11.88
N VAL A 100 -2.83 5.79 -10.76
CA VAL A 100 -3.48 5.19 -9.58
C VAL A 100 -4.60 6.14 -9.14
N ARG A 101 -5.81 5.87 -9.63
CA ARG A 101 -7.06 6.41 -9.08
C ARG A 101 -7.40 5.64 -7.81
N ASN A 102 -6.65 5.91 -6.76
CA ASN A 102 -7.20 5.94 -5.41
C ASN A 102 -7.33 7.41 -4.98
N SER A 103 -8.05 8.18 -5.79
CA SER A 103 -8.59 9.47 -5.36
C SER A 103 -9.99 9.21 -4.80
N PRO A 104 -10.28 9.63 -3.56
CA PRO A 104 -11.67 9.79 -3.14
C PRO A 104 -12.36 10.71 -4.14
N LYS A 105 -13.56 10.32 -4.57
CA LYS A 105 -14.42 11.18 -5.40
C LYS A 105 -14.56 12.53 -4.69
N GLY A 106 -14.12 13.58 -5.38
CA GLY A 106 -14.14 14.94 -4.84
C GLY A 106 -13.30 15.85 -5.71
N VAL A 107 -13.83 16.20 -6.89
CA VAL A 107 -13.42 17.43 -7.56
C VAL A 107 -13.80 18.56 -6.61
N GLN A 108 -12.85 19.03 -5.82
CA GLN A 108 -12.92 20.36 -5.26
C GLN A 108 -11.67 21.07 -5.74
N GLN A 109 -11.91 22.08 -6.57
CA GLN A 109 -11.04 23.22 -6.81
C GLN A 109 -10.02 23.37 -5.67
N ARG A 110 -8.73 23.61 -5.98
CA ARG A 110 -7.80 24.12 -4.97
C ARG A 110 -8.28 25.50 -4.53
N THR A 111 -9.30 25.54 -3.69
CA THR A 111 -9.62 26.69 -2.86
C THR A 111 -8.39 26.87 -1.99
N ILE A 112 -7.86 28.08 -1.93
CA ILE A 112 -6.79 28.42 -1.00
C ILE A 112 -7.39 28.23 0.39
N ILE A 113 -7.21 27.04 0.97
CA ILE A 113 -7.73 26.71 2.29
C ILE A 113 -7.02 27.64 3.26
N SER A 114 -7.80 28.42 4.00
CA SER A 114 -7.23 29.39 4.91
C SER A 114 -6.41 28.69 5.99
N SER A 115 -5.35 29.35 6.45
CA SER A 115 -4.57 28.89 7.60
C SER A 115 -5.45 28.61 8.82
N GLN A 116 -6.58 29.32 8.99
CA GLN A 116 -7.58 29.03 10.03
C GLN A 116 -8.27 27.68 9.83
N ASP A 117 -8.62 27.30 8.60
CA ASP A 117 -9.32 26.06 8.29
C ASP A 117 -8.40 24.85 8.45
N ILE A 118 -7.13 25.00 8.02
CA ILE A 118 -6.08 24.00 8.24
C ILE A 118 -5.87 23.82 9.75
N LYS A 119 -5.75 24.92 10.50
CA LYS A 119 -5.68 24.86 11.96
C LYS A 119 -6.91 24.13 12.51
N GLN A 120 -8.14 24.54 12.17
CA GLN A 120 -9.36 23.95 12.72
C GLN A 120 -9.50 22.45 12.41
N ALA A 121 -9.11 22.03 11.20
CA ALA A 121 -9.06 20.62 10.82
C ALA A 121 -8.02 19.84 11.64
N LEU A 122 -6.83 20.41 11.85
CA LEU A 122 -5.80 19.81 12.72
C LEU A 122 -6.22 19.81 14.19
N PHE A 123 -6.96 20.81 14.65
CA PHE A 123 -7.57 20.83 15.98
C PHE A 123 -8.58 19.69 16.15
N ARG A 124 -9.48 19.50 15.16
CA ARG A 124 -10.49 18.44 15.16
C ARG A 124 -9.89 17.03 15.02
N ASN A 125 -8.84 16.87 14.22
CA ASN A 125 -8.31 15.56 13.84
C ASN A 125 -7.03 15.15 14.58
N ALA A 126 -6.16 16.11 14.92
CA ALA A 126 -4.81 15.87 15.45
C ALA A 126 -4.56 16.47 16.86
N GLY A 127 -5.47 17.31 17.37
CA GLY A 127 -5.44 17.82 18.76
C GLY A 127 -4.31 18.81 19.07
N TYR A 128 -3.97 19.69 18.11
CA TYR A 128 -2.85 20.65 18.20
C TYR A 128 -3.24 22.05 18.72
N GLY A 129 -4.00 22.13 19.82
CA GLY A 129 -3.99 23.37 20.59
C GLY A 129 -4.62 23.27 21.96
N GLY A 130 -3.77 22.92 22.91
CA GLY A 130 -3.89 23.50 24.24
C GLY A 130 -3.39 24.94 24.18
N ARG A 131 -4.09 25.83 24.88
CA ARG A 131 -3.54 27.13 25.31
C ARG A 131 -2.31 26.82 26.17
N CYS A 132 -1.14 27.37 25.82
CA CYS A 132 -0.17 27.71 26.87
C CYS A 132 -0.91 28.64 27.84
N LEU A 133 -0.97 28.24 29.11
CA LEU A 133 -1.07 29.16 30.23
C LEU A 133 0.33 29.27 30.80
#